data_AF-A0A495QYD8-F1
#
_entry.id   AF-A0A495QYD8-F1
#
_cell.length_a   1.000
_cell.length_b   1.000
_cell.length_c   1.000
_cell.angle_alpha   90.00
_cell.angle_beta   90.00
_cell.angle_gamma   90.00
#
_symmetry.space_group_name_H-M   'P 1'
#
loop_
_entity.id
_entity.type
_entity.pdbx_description
1 polymer ?
#
loop_
_entity_poly.entity_id
_entity_poly.type
_entity_poly.pdbx_seq_one_letter_code
_entity_poly.pdbx_strand_id
1 'polypeptide(L)'
;MTEPPLDLRARTLRAALSRRAPARPAPDFARPYAAMVSMLDALLTALPEADWTTIAVDEWDARDLVAHLTATDGLLVEAITGVESSAEDVPARTAEMVGRRLPLRDTRRVWRRQADELCDMLSDSDADRQVQMGGYGMRLSDHLFARAFETWIHTTDIGRSTGRPLPPPLAEHVHPLADFGARILPMALVLTGREHPDRTLRLILDGPGGGEWTVPLGKVAADVEPSVRVRMDVIEFCFLAGGRRDPETVRAETSGDRAVTRDVLASIPAFAGP
;
A
#
# COMPACT_ATOMS: atom_id res chain seq x y z
N MET A 1 8.68 42.76 8.16
CA MET A 1 8.92 41.29 8.16
C MET A 1 10.39 41.07 8.40
N THR A 2 10.76 40.45 9.51
CA THR A 2 12.17 40.16 9.85
C THR A 2 12.61 38.95 9.03
N GLU A 3 13.75 39.06 8.35
CA GLU A 3 14.30 37.98 7.54
C GLU A 3 14.71 36.80 8.46
N PRO A 4 14.35 35.55 8.13
CA PRO A 4 14.70 34.41 8.96
C PRO A 4 16.23 34.24 9.00
N PRO A 5 16.79 33.78 10.15
CA PRO A 5 18.22 33.53 10.28
C PRO A 5 18.75 32.59 9.19
N LEU A 6 19.93 32.89 8.64
CA LEU A 6 20.57 32.09 7.59
C LEU A 6 20.79 30.61 7.98
N ASP A 7 20.88 30.34 9.30
CA ASP A 7 21.08 29.00 9.85
C ASP A 7 19.77 28.24 10.13
N LEU A 8 18.61 28.87 9.95
CA LEU A 8 17.31 28.31 10.31
C LEU A 8 17.06 27.00 9.55
N ARG A 9 17.36 26.94 8.26
CA ARG A 9 17.21 25.71 7.45
C ARG A 9 18.05 24.56 8.02
N ALA A 10 19.33 24.82 8.30
CA ALA A 10 20.24 23.79 8.81
C ALA A 10 19.82 23.31 10.21
N ARG A 11 19.39 24.24 11.08
CA ARG A 11 18.88 23.93 12.42
C ARG A 11 17.57 23.14 12.36
N THR A 12 16.64 23.52 11.48
CA THR A 12 15.38 22.81 11.27
C THR A 12 15.62 21.41 10.72
N LEU A 13 16.51 21.24 9.73
CA LEU A 13 16.87 19.91 9.22
C LEU A 13 17.55 19.06 10.29
N ARG A 14 18.50 19.63 11.06
CA ARG A 14 19.16 18.90 12.15
C ARG A 14 18.18 18.49 13.24
N ALA A 15 17.26 19.37 13.63
CA ALA A 15 16.22 19.08 14.61
C ALA A 15 15.20 18.05 14.09
N ALA A 16 14.85 18.09 12.80
CA ALA A 16 13.97 17.09 12.18
C ALA A 16 14.65 15.71 12.13
N LEU A 17 15.92 15.66 11.71
CA LEU A 17 16.73 14.44 11.64
C LEU A 17 17.06 13.87 13.03
N SER A 18 17.18 14.70 14.07
CA SER A 18 17.38 14.22 15.44
C SER A 18 16.09 13.69 16.08
N ARG A 19 14.91 14.07 15.55
CA ARG A 19 13.61 13.65 16.07
C ARG A 19 13.03 12.45 15.34
N ARG A 20 13.48 12.17 14.11
CA ARG A 20 13.00 11.07 13.28
C ARG A 20 14.17 10.15 12.97
N ALA A 21 14.05 8.89 13.38
CA ALA A 21 14.95 7.88 12.85
C ALA A 21 14.79 7.85 11.31
N PRO A 22 15.88 7.84 10.54
CA PRO A 22 15.78 7.66 9.10
C PRO A 22 15.13 6.31 8.79
N ALA A 23 14.55 6.20 7.60
CA ALA A 23 14.12 4.90 7.09
C ALA A 23 15.28 3.91 7.15
N ARG A 24 14.95 2.65 7.48
CA ARG A 24 15.94 1.58 7.50
C ARG A 24 16.58 1.51 6.11
N PRO A 25 17.91 1.47 5.99
CA PRO A 25 18.56 1.22 4.71
C PRO A 25 18.00 -0.06 4.09
N ALA A 26 17.65 0.00 2.81
CA ALA A 26 17.02 -1.10 2.10
C ALA A 26 17.44 -1.06 0.62
N PRO A 27 17.48 -2.21 -0.08
CA PRO A 27 17.70 -2.24 -1.52
C PRO A 27 16.61 -1.45 -2.27
N ASP A 28 16.90 -1.05 -3.51
CA ASP A 28 16.06 -0.11 -4.26
C ASP A 28 14.57 -0.50 -4.31
N PHE A 29 14.28 -1.79 -4.56
CA PHE A 29 12.90 -2.30 -4.62
C PHE A 29 12.16 -2.27 -3.26
N ALA A 30 12.89 -2.20 -2.14
CA ALA A 30 12.34 -2.17 -0.80
C ALA A 30 12.23 -0.75 -0.20
N ARG A 31 12.77 0.27 -0.88
CA ARG A 31 12.67 1.67 -0.44
C ARG A 31 11.24 2.16 -0.23
N PRO A 32 10.25 1.84 -1.10
CA PRO A 32 8.87 2.25 -0.86
C PRO A 32 8.34 1.70 0.47
N TYR A 33 8.56 0.41 0.77
CA TYR A 33 8.16 -0.20 2.03
C TYR A 33 8.81 0.49 3.24
N ALA A 34 10.14 0.64 3.23
CA ALA A 34 10.86 1.31 4.32
C ALA A 34 10.39 2.75 4.55
N ALA A 35 10.02 3.47 3.48
CA ALA A 35 9.46 4.81 3.57
C ALA A 35 8.06 4.83 4.23
N MET A 36 7.15 3.92 3.83
CA MET A 36 5.80 3.84 4.42
C MET A 36 5.84 3.42 5.88
N VAL A 37 6.71 2.48 6.24
CA VAL A 37 6.97 2.09 7.63
C VAL A 37 7.47 3.30 8.44
N SER A 38 8.38 4.10 7.90
CA SER A 38 8.89 5.29 8.59
C SER A 38 7.81 6.35 8.77
N MET A 39 6.92 6.50 7.78
CA MET A 39 5.79 7.42 7.83
C MET A 39 4.80 7.02 8.93
N LEU A 40 4.43 5.74 9.00
CA LEU A 40 3.55 5.21 10.05
C LEU A 40 4.20 5.33 11.43
N ASP A 41 5.48 4.95 11.57
CA ASP A 41 6.19 5.03 12.85
C ASP A 41 6.24 6.47 13.39
N ALA A 42 6.46 7.45 12.50
CA ALA A 42 6.44 8.86 12.86
C ALA A 42 5.05 9.32 13.33
N LEU A 43 3.97 8.87 12.66
CA LEU A 43 2.59 9.13 13.08
C LEU A 43 2.32 8.53 14.46
N LEU A 44 2.60 7.24 14.65
CA LEU A 44 2.35 6.52 15.90
C LEU A 44 3.18 7.06 17.07
N THR A 45 4.41 7.54 16.81
CA THR A 45 5.24 8.20 17.83
C THR A 45 4.61 9.48 18.35
N ALA A 46 3.94 10.23 17.48
CA ALA A 46 3.28 11.49 17.81
C ALA A 46 1.82 11.31 18.27
N LEU A 47 1.30 10.08 18.25
CA LEU A 47 -0.09 9.79 18.54
C LEU A 47 -0.32 9.72 20.07
N PRO A 48 -1.16 10.59 20.65
CA PRO A 48 -1.60 10.50 22.03
C PRO A 48 -2.30 9.18 22.31
N GLU A 49 -2.16 8.67 23.53
CA GLU A 49 -2.75 7.38 23.95
C GLU A 49 -4.28 7.33 23.74
N ALA A 50 -4.99 8.44 23.95
CA ALA A 50 -6.44 8.51 23.73
C ALA A 50 -6.85 8.33 22.26
N ASP A 51 -5.99 8.71 21.32
CA ASP A 51 -6.28 8.65 19.88
C ASP A 51 -6.00 7.25 19.30
N TRP A 52 -5.31 6.37 20.05
CA TRP A 52 -5.08 4.99 19.60
C TRP A 52 -6.36 4.16 19.51
N THR A 53 -7.39 4.52 20.29
CA THR A 53 -8.71 3.87 20.28
C THR A 53 -9.71 4.58 19.39
N THR A 54 -9.30 5.63 18.66
CA THR A 54 -10.14 6.24 17.63
C THR A 54 -10.26 5.28 16.46
N ILE A 55 -11.50 4.97 16.07
CA ILE A 55 -11.79 4.13 14.91
C ILE A 55 -11.25 4.82 13.66
N ALA A 56 -10.35 4.13 12.97
CA ALA A 56 -9.69 4.61 11.76
C ALA A 56 -10.48 4.28 10.50
N VAL A 57 -10.95 3.04 10.42
CA VAL A 57 -11.70 2.49 9.28
C VAL A 57 -12.49 1.28 9.76
N ASP A 58 -13.70 1.12 9.23
CA ASP A 58 -14.68 0.13 9.69
C ASP A 58 -14.83 0.15 11.22
N GLU A 59 -14.43 -0.91 11.91
CA GLU A 59 -14.45 -1.05 13.37
C GLU A 59 -13.04 -1.06 13.98
N TRP A 60 -12.03 -0.73 13.19
CA TRP A 60 -10.62 -0.92 13.53
C TRP A 60 -9.98 0.36 14.04
N ASP A 61 -9.36 0.28 15.21
CA ASP A 61 -8.54 1.35 15.76
C ASP A 61 -7.07 1.25 15.29
N ALA A 62 -6.23 2.20 15.69
CA ALA A 62 -4.82 2.21 15.29
C ALA A 62 -4.05 0.98 15.83
N ARG A 63 -4.46 0.42 16.98
CA ARG A 63 -3.83 -0.79 17.54
C ARG A 63 -4.13 -2.00 16.66
N ASP A 64 -5.38 -2.14 16.25
CA ASP A 64 -5.82 -3.28 15.45
C ASP A 64 -5.15 -3.23 14.07
N LEU A 65 -5.10 -2.07 13.41
CA LEU A 65 -4.42 -1.90 12.12
C LEU A 65 -2.93 -2.25 12.19
N VAL A 66 -2.22 -1.79 13.22
CA VAL A 66 -0.79 -2.12 13.40
C VAL A 66 -0.60 -3.62 13.71
N ALA A 67 -1.52 -4.24 14.44
CA ALA A 67 -1.52 -5.67 14.67
C ALA A 67 -1.74 -6.46 13.36
N HIS A 68 -2.64 -6.01 12.49
CA HIS A 68 -2.82 -6.60 11.16
C HIS A 68 -1.58 -6.46 10.28
N LEU A 69 -0.97 -5.27 10.22
CA LEU A 69 0.29 -5.09 9.49
C LEU A 69 1.39 -6.02 10.01
N THR A 70 1.49 -6.20 11.33
CA THR A 70 2.44 -7.14 11.97
C THR A 70 2.16 -8.60 11.57
N ALA A 71 0.88 -9.00 11.60
CA ALA A 71 0.47 -10.36 11.22
C ALA A 71 0.90 -10.69 9.79
N THR A 72 0.65 -9.76 8.90
CA THR A 72 0.67 -9.98 7.46
C THR A 72 2.07 -9.72 6.88
N ASP A 73 2.87 -8.83 7.47
CA ASP A 73 4.33 -8.79 7.28
C ASP A 73 5.00 -10.07 7.80
N GLY A 74 4.50 -10.64 8.91
CA GLY A 74 5.01 -11.91 9.44
C GLY A 74 4.84 -13.08 8.49
N LEU A 75 3.73 -13.15 7.76
CA LEU A 75 3.52 -14.14 6.70
C LEU A 75 4.50 -13.95 5.53
N LEU A 76 4.89 -12.71 5.21
CA LEU A 76 5.90 -12.45 4.19
C LEU A 76 7.30 -12.89 4.68
N VAL A 77 7.64 -12.67 5.94
CA VAL A 77 8.88 -13.20 6.54
C VAL A 77 8.92 -14.73 6.41
N GLU A 78 7.84 -15.41 6.77
CA GLU A 78 7.69 -16.86 6.64
C GLU A 78 7.89 -17.32 5.19
N ALA A 79 7.21 -16.67 4.24
CA ALA A 79 7.33 -16.96 2.80
C ALA A 79 8.76 -16.74 2.28
N ILE A 80 9.46 -15.71 2.76
CA ILE A 80 10.86 -15.46 2.41
C ILE A 80 11.73 -16.65 2.81
N THR A 81 11.48 -17.23 3.98
CA THR A 81 12.20 -18.40 4.52
C THR A 81 11.70 -19.76 4.00
N GLY A 82 10.70 -19.76 3.11
CA GLY A 82 10.19 -20.96 2.43
C GLY A 82 8.94 -21.59 3.06
N VAL A 83 8.28 -20.90 3.99
CA VAL A 83 7.00 -21.33 4.57
C VAL A 83 5.86 -20.63 3.83
N GLU A 84 5.09 -21.38 3.06
CA GLU A 84 3.96 -20.86 2.29
C GLU A 84 2.72 -20.65 3.16
N SER A 85 1.87 -19.69 2.79
CA SER A 85 0.56 -19.47 3.41
C SER A 85 -0.56 -19.45 2.37
N SER A 86 -1.73 -19.92 2.79
CA SER A 86 -2.99 -19.92 2.03
C SER A 86 -3.78 -18.62 2.23
N ALA A 87 -4.84 -18.43 1.45
CA ALA A 87 -5.73 -17.27 1.61
C ALA A 87 -6.44 -17.24 2.98
N GLU A 88 -6.67 -18.41 3.61
CA GLU A 88 -7.31 -18.52 4.92
C GLU A 88 -6.36 -18.14 6.08
N ASP A 89 -5.05 -18.26 5.86
CA ASP A 89 -4.04 -17.94 6.88
C ASP A 89 -3.94 -16.43 7.14
N VAL A 90 -4.21 -15.60 6.14
CA VAL A 90 -4.16 -14.13 6.28
C VAL A 90 -5.16 -13.59 7.32
N PRO A 91 -6.47 -13.86 7.22
CA PRO A 91 -7.43 -13.45 8.24
C PRO A 91 -7.20 -14.18 9.57
N ALA A 92 -6.79 -15.46 9.57
CA ALA A 92 -6.51 -16.21 10.79
C ALA A 92 -5.36 -15.59 11.60
N ARG A 93 -4.21 -15.31 10.96
CA ARG A 93 -3.06 -14.66 11.60
C ARG A 93 -3.39 -13.25 12.06
N THR A 94 -4.18 -12.53 11.26
CA THR A 94 -4.66 -11.20 11.62
C THR A 94 -5.50 -11.23 12.89
N ALA A 95 -6.50 -12.11 12.96
CA ALA A 95 -7.36 -12.27 14.14
C ALA A 95 -6.56 -12.68 15.39
N GLU A 96 -5.59 -13.60 15.23
CA GLU A 96 -4.67 -13.97 16.31
C GLU A 96 -3.91 -12.74 16.85
N MET A 97 -3.29 -11.97 15.96
CA MET A 97 -2.44 -10.84 16.35
C MET A 97 -3.26 -9.69 16.98
N VAL A 98 -4.46 -9.41 16.46
CA VAL A 98 -5.42 -8.46 17.06
C VAL A 98 -5.87 -8.96 18.44
N GLY A 99 -6.19 -10.25 18.56
CA GLY A 99 -6.65 -10.88 19.80
C GLY A 99 -5.63 -10.85 20.95
N ARG A 100 -4.34 -10.74 20.65
CA ARG A 100 -3.28 -10.59 21.67
C ARG A 100 -3.40 -9.28 22.45
N ARG A 101 -4.05 -8.25 21.88
CA ARG A 101 -4.32 -6.94 22.50
C ARG A 101 -3.11 -6.38 23.27
N LEU A 102 -1.93 -6.40 22.61
CA LEU A 102 -0.69 -5.91 23.21
C LEU A 102 -0.84 -4.47 23.74
N PRO A 103 -0.10 -4.10 24.81
CA PRO A 103 -0.01 -2.70 25.23
C PRO A 103 0.42 -1.80 24.06
N LEU A 104 -0.11 -0.58 23.95
CA LEU A 104 0.12 0.32 22.80
C LEU A 104 1.60 0.50 22.44
N ARG A 105 2.43 0.71 23.46
CA ARG A 105 3.89 0.84 23.29
C ARG A 105 4.54 -0.42 22.75
N ASP A 106 4.01 -1.58 23.11
CA ASP A 106 4.51 -2.88 22.65
C ASP A 106 4.01 -3.17 21.23
N THR A 107 2.76 -2.84 20.91
CA THR A 107 2.20 -2.95 19.55
C THR A 107 3.09 -2.23 18.54
N ARG A 108 3.39 -0.94 18.78
CA ARG A 108 4.31 -0.17 17.91
C ARG A 108 5.71 -0.80 17.86
N ARG A 109 6.29 -1.14 19.02
CA ARG A 109 7.68 -1.63 19.10
C ARG A 109 7.88 -2.99 18.42
N VAL A 110 6.91 -3.90 18.57
CA VAL A 110 6.95 -5.22 17.95
C VAL A 110 6.83 -5.09 16.43
N TRP A 111 5.82 -4.36 15.96
CA TRP A 111 5.64 -4.08 14.54
C TRP A 111 6.89 -3.44 13.92
N ARG A 112 7.40 -2.36 14.53
CA ARG A 112 8.55 -1.63 13.98
C ARG A 112 9.80 -2.50 13.87
N ARG A 113 10.07 -3.32 14.89
CA ARG A 113 11.21 -4.24 14.90
C ARG A 113 11.08 -5.29 13.80
N GLN A 114 9.91 -5.89 13.61
CA GLN A 114 9.67 -6.86 12.54
C GLN A 114 9.86 -6.22 11.15
N ALA A 115 9.38 -4.99 10.96
CA ALA A 115 9.57 -4.27 9.71
C ALA A 115 11.05 -3.95 9.43
N ASP A 116 11.85 -3.67 10.47
CA ASP A 116 13.30 -3.53 10.36
C ASP A 116 13.98 -4.86 10.00
N GLU A 117 13.60 -5.96 10.67
CA GLU A 117 14.10 -7.30 10.36
C GLU A 117 13.76 -7.72 8.93
N LEU A 118 12.56 -7.38 8.44
CA LEU A 118 12.17 -7.60 7.04
C LEU A 118 13.08 -6.81 6.07
N CYS A 119 13.33 -5.53 6.34
CA CYS A 119 14.26 -4.75 5.51
C CYS A 119 15.68 -5.34 5.51
N ASP A 120 16.16 -5.81 6.66
CA ASP A 120 17.49 -6.40 6.78
C ASP A 120 17.59 -7.70 5.95
N MET A 121 16.59 -8.58 6.02
CA MET A 121 16.54 -9.82 5.21
C MET A 121 16.52 -9.57 3.69
N LEU A 122 15.94 -8.45 3.26
CA LEU A 122 15.81 -8.13 1.84
C LEU A 122 17.14 -7.69 1.21
N SER A 123 18.13 -7.28 2.00
CA SER A 123 19.42 -6.77 1.49
C SER A 123 20.15 -7.77 0.60
N ASP A 124 20.01 -9.07 0.85
CA ASP A 124 20.62 -10.16 0.08
C ASP A 124 19.61 -10.93 -0.79
N SER A 125 18.36 -10.44 -0.89
CA SER A 125 17.27 -11.14 -1.57
C SER A 125 17.16 -10.77 -3.06
N ASP A 126 16.82 -11.76 -3.89
CA ASP A 126 16.42 -11.55 -5.28
C ASP A 126 14.97 -11.03 -5.35
N ALA A 127 14.80 -9.83 -5.90
CA ALA A 127 13.52 -9.15 -6.04
C ALA A 127 12.52 -9.88 -6.96
N ASP A 128 13.02 -10.66 -7.93
CA ASP A 128 12.21 -11.40 -8.91
C ASP A 128 11.88 -12.83 -8.46
N ARG A 129 12.47 -13.29 -7.34
CA ARG A 129 12.19 -14.60 -6.77
C ARG A 129 10.69 -14.76 -6.51
N GLN A 130 10.13 -15.88 -6.94
CA GLN A 130 8.74 -16.24 -6.64
C GLN A 130 8.61 -16.68 -5.18
N VAL A 131 7.63 -16.11 -4.47
CA VAL A 131 7.25 -16.50 -3.13
C VAL A 131 5.73 -16.64 -3.05
N GLN A 132 5.27 -17.58 -2.22
CA GLN A 132 3.84 -17.86 -2.04
C GLN A 132 3.38 -17.35 -0.68
N MET A 133 2.52 -16.34 -0.69
CA MET A 133 1.92 -15.75 0.50
C MET A 133 0.43 -15.53 0.25
N GLY A 134 -0.41 -15.88 1.23
CA GLY A 134 -1.84 -15.63 1.17
C GLY A 134 -2.56 -16.33 0.01
N GLY A 135 -2.04 -17.46 -0.48
CA GLY A 135 -2.55 -18.16 -1.65
C GLY A 135 -2.10 -17.58 -3.00
N TYR A 136 -1.25 -16.57 -3.02
CA TYR A 136 -0.75 -15.93 -4.25
C TYR A 136 0.76 -16.16 -4.43
N GLY A 137 1.11 -16.79 -5.56
CA GLY A 137 2.50 -16.87 -6.04
C GLY A 137 2.82 -15.63 -6.86
N MET A 138 3.69 -14.76 -6.34
CA MET A 138 4.14 -13.54 -7.03
C MET A 138 5.63 -13.32 -6.78
N ARG A 139 6.22 -12.35 -7.49
CA ARG A 139 7.57 -11.88 -7.19
C ARG A 139 7.64 -11.33 -5.77
N LEU A 140 8.78 -11.52 -5.12
CA LEU A 140 9.05 -10.97 -3.79
C LEU A 140 8.84 -9.45 -3.74
N SER A 141 9.31 -8.74 -4.76
CA SER A 141 9.07 -7.30 -4.91
C SER A 141 7.58 -6.94 -4.96
N ASP A 142 6.76 -7.71 -5.67
CA ASP A 142 5.33 -7.48 -5.80
C ASP A 142 4.60 -7.68 -4.45
N HIS A 143 4.95 -8.74 -3.70
CA HIS A 143 4.45 -8.90 -2.34
C HIS A 143 4.84 -7.73 -1.44
N LEU A 144 6.09 -7.26 -1.53
CA LEU A 144 6.56 -6.13 -0.74
C LEU A 144 5.88 -4.82 -1.12
N PHE A 145 5.59 -4.60 -2.41
CA PHE A 145 4.78 -3.45 -2.86
C PHE A 145 3.37 -3.51 -2.30
N ALA A 146 2.74 -4.69 -2.25
CA ALA A 146 1.45 -4.85 -1.56
C ALA A 146 1.55 -4.45 -0.07
N ARG A 147 2.62 -4.87 0.64
CA ARG A 147 2.84 -4.49 2.05
C ARG A 147 3.02 -2.98 2.23
N ALA A 148 3.81 -2.36 1.35
CA ALA A 148 4.02 -0.91 1.34
C ALA A 148 2.71 -0.16 1.07
N PHE A 149 1.90 -0.66 0.15
CA PHE A 149 0.59 -0.14 -0.19
C PHE A 149 -0.34 -0.13 1.03
N GLU A 150 -0.55 -1.29 1.65
CA GLU A 150 -1.38 -1.46 2.85
C GLU A 150 -0.91 -0.55 4.00
N THR A 151 0.41 -0.52 4.24
CA THR A 151 1.01 0.35 5.27
C THR A 151 0.66 1.82 5.01
N TRP A 152 0.72 2.30 3.77
CA TRP A 152 0.38 3.68 3.42
C TRP A 152 -1.12 3.97 3.58
N ILE A 153 -1.99 3.06 3.14
CA ILE A 153 -3.45 3.20 3.27
C ILE A 153 -3.82 3.35 4.76
N HIS A 154 -3.40 2.42 5.61
CA HIS A 154 -3.73 2.48 7.05
C HIS A 154 -3.06 3.65 7.78
N THR A 155 -1.85 4.05 7.35
CA THR A 155 -1.24 5.29 7.84
C THR A 155 -2.12 6.50 7.56
N THR A 156 -2.74 6.53 6.39
CA THR A 156 -3.67 7.60 6.02
C THR A 156 -4.98 7.48 6.79
N ASP A 157 -5.51 6.28 6.99
CA ASP A 157 -6.75 6.06 7.76
C ASP A 157 -6.60 6.57 9.20
N ILE A 158 -5.52 6.19 9.90
CA ILE A 158 -5.20 6.67 11.25
C ILE A 158 -4.98 8.20 11.24
N GLY A 159 -4.26 8.71 10.23
CA GLY A 159 -4.02 10.15 10.09
C GLY A 159 -5.33 10.93 9.96
N ARG A 160 -6.25 10.47 9.10
CA ARG A 160 -7.55 11.10 8.87
C ARG A 160 -8.45 11.05 10.09
N SER A 161 -8.64 9.87 10.67
CA SER A 161 -9.56 9.69 11.81
C SER A 161 -9.15 10.49 13.04
N THR A 162 -7.84 10.71 13.20
CA THR A 162 -7.29 11.44 14.34
C THR A 162 -6.93 12.90 14.02
N GLY A 163 -7.34 13.43 12.85
CA GLY A 163 -7.15 14.83 12.49
C GLY A 163 -5.70 15.25 12.21
N ARG A 164 -4.84 14.29 11.84
CA ARG A 164 -3.41 14.48 11.54
C ARG A 164 -3.17 14.35 10.03
N PRO A 165 -3.22 15.47 9.27
CA PRO A 165 -2.98 15.43 7.84
C PRO A 165 -1.55 14.99 7.55
N LEU A 166 -1.41 14.09 6.57
CA LEU A 166 -0.12 13.58 6.13
C LEU A 166 0.13 14.00 4.68
N PRO A 167 1.37 14.40 4.32
CA PRO A 167 1.70 14.64 2.93
C PRO A 167 1.63 13.32 2.14
N PRO A 168 1.35 13.35 0.82
CA PRO A 168 1.51 12.17 -0.01
C PRO A 168 2.98 11.71 0.01
N PRO A 169 3.24 10.41 -0.21
CA PRO A 169 4.61 9.91 -0.36
C PRO A 169 5.31 10.52 -1.57
N LEU A 170 6.64 10.35 -1.64
CA LEU A 170 7.41 10.79 -2.80
C LEU A 170 6.97 10.05 -4.07
N ALA A 171 7.03 10.73 -5.20
CA ALA A 171 6.68 10.17 -6.51
C ALA A 171 7.40 8.84 -6.81
N GLU A 172 8.68 8.74 -6.44
CA GLU A 172 9.51 7.54 -6.60
C GLU A 172 9.04 6.36 -5.73
N HIS A 173 8.26 6.60 -4.68
CA HIS A 173 7.64 5.56 -3.87
C HIS A 173 6.21 5.27 -4.31
N VAL A 174 5.48 6.26 -4.87
CA VAL A 174 4.13 6.07 -5.39
C VAL A 174 4.13 5.27 -6.70
N HIS A 175 5.06 5.55 -7.62
CA HIS A 175 5.07 4.91 -8.94
C HIS A 175 5.14 3.37 -8.89
N PRO A 176 6.02 2.74 -8.08
CA PRO A 176 6.03 1.28 -7.97
C PRO A 176 4.72 0.69 -7.42
N LEU A 177 4.03 1.40 -6.53
CA LEU A 177 2.73 0.98 -5.98
C LEU A 177 1.62 1.08 -7.03
N ALA A 178 1.62 2.15 -7.82
CA ALA A 178 0.70 2.34 -8.93
C ALA A 178 0.93 1.31 -10.04
N ASP A 179 2.20 1.03 -10.38
CA ASP A 179 2.57 -0.02 -11.34
C ASP A 179 2.09 -1.40 -10.87
N PHE A 180 2.35 -1.75 -9.61
CA PHE A 180 1.83 -2.98 -9.02
C PHE A 180 0.31 -3.07 -9.14
N GLY A 181 -0.41 -2.02 -8.73
CA GLY A 181 -1.88 -1.94 -8.86
C GLY A 181 -2.38 -2.13 -10.29
N ALA A 182 -1.73 -1.50 -11.27
CA ALA A 182 -2.06 -1.64 -12.69
C ALA A 182 -1.83 -3.08 -13.19
N ARG A 183 -0.73 -3.72 -12.77
CA ARG A 183 -0.39 -5.09 -13.19
C ARG A 183 -1.26 -6.17 -12.57
N ILE A 184 -1.83 -5.95 -11.38
CA ILE A 184 -2.74 -6.92 -10.74
C ILE A 184 -4.20 -6.74 -11.16
N LEU A 185 -4.55 -5.66 -11.87
CA LEU A 185 -5.91 -5.41 -12.35
C LEU A 185 -6.51 -6.57 -13.18
N PRO A 186 -5.78 -7.27 -14.08
CA PRO A 186 -6.32 -8.46 -14.76
C PRO A 186 -6.76 -9.55 -13.78
N MET A 187 -6.00 -9.75 -12.69
CA MET A 187 -6.36 -10.70 -11.64
C MET A 187 -7.58 -10.22 -10.84
N ALA A 188 -7.68 -8.93 -10.55
CA ALA A 188 -8.83 -8.33 -9.88
C ALA A 188 -10.13 -8.50 -10.69
N LEU A 189 -10.06 -8.33 -12.02
CA LEU A 189 -11.19 -8.55 -12.93
C LEU A 189 -11.67 -10.00 -12.89
N VAL A 190 -10.75 -10.97 -12.89
CA VAL A 190 -11.08 -12.39 -12.75
C VAL A 190 -11.76 -12.67 -11.41
N LEU A 191 -11.18 -12.19 -10.31
CA LEU A 191 -11.71 -12.43 -8.96
C LEU A 191 -13.12 -11.86 -8.77
N THR A 192 -13.43 -10.77 -9.45
CA THR A 192 -14.74 -10.11 -9.38
C THR A 192 -15.73 -10.59 -10.46
N GLY A 193 -15.32 -11.51 -11.35
CA GLY A 193 -16.15 -12.00 -12.45
C GLY A 193 -16.48 -10.94 -13.50
N ARG A 194 -15.58 -9.97 -13.71
CA ARG A 194 -15.74 -8.78 -14.55
C ARG A 194 -14.73 -8.71 -15.71
N GLU A 195 -14.11 -9.84 -16.03
CA GLU A 195 -13.14 -9.94 -17.12
C GLU A 195 -13.77 -9.71 -18.51
N HIS A 196 -12.99 -9.05 -19.37
CA HIS A 196 -13.27 -8.80 -20.79
C HIS A 196 -12.09 -9.31 -21.62
N PRO A 197 -11.97 -10.63 -21.88
CA PRO A 197 -10.76 -11.25 -22.43
C PRO A 197 -10.30 -10.70 -23.78
N ASP A 198 -11.24 -10.20 -24.60
CA ASP A 198 -10.98 -9.67 -25.95
C ASP A 198 -10.76 -8.15 -25.96
N ARG A 199 -10.36 -7.57 -24.82
CA ARG A 199 -10.26 -6.11 -24.65
C ARG A 199 -8.98 -5.74 -23.90
N THR A 200 -8.48 -4.56 -24.25
CA THR A 200 -7.32 -3.95 -23.61
C THR A 200 -7.70 -2.54 -23.14
N LEU A 201 -7.26 -2.21 -21.93
CA LEU A 201 -7.42 -0.92 -21.30
C LEU A 201 -6.14 -0.08 -21.47
N ARG A 202 -6.32 1.19 -21.83
CA ARG A 202 -5.31 2.22 -21.63
C ARG A 202 -5.59 2.92 -20.29
N LEU A 203 -4.79 2.60 -19.28
CA LEU A 203 -4.87 3.22 -17.95
C LEU A 203 -3.86 4.37 -17.90
N ILE A 204 -4.33 5.58 -17.60
CA ILE A 204 -3.47 6.75 -17.47
C ILE A 204 -3.64 7.31 -16.07
N LEU A 205 -2.56 7.29 -15.29
CA LEU A 205 -2.55 7.87 -13.95
C LEU A 205 -1.75 9.16 -13.97
N ASP A 206 -2.40 10.27 -13.64
CA ASP A 206 -1.79 11.60 -13.59
C ASP A 206 -1.13 11.89 -12.25
N GLY A 207 -0.27 12.92 -12.23
CA GLY A 207 0.34 13.43 -11.02
C GLY A 207 1.70 12.79 -10.69
N PRO A 208 2.35 13.22 -9.59
CA PRO A 208 3.67 12.72 -9.21
C PRO A 208 3.63 11.23 -8.87
N GLY A 209 4.37 10.43 -9.63
CA GLY A 209 4.37 8.97 -9.52
C GLY A 209 3.36 8.28 -10.45
N GLY A 210 2.62 9.04 -11.25
CA GLY A 210 1.74 8.53 -12.29
C GLY A 210 2.48 7.86 -13.45
N GLY A 211 1.73 7.48 -14.48
CA GLY A 211 2.23 6.74 -15.62
C GLY A 211 1.13 6.36 -16.60
N GLU A 212 1.49 5.58 -17.61
CA GLU A 212 0.54 5.03 -18.58
C GLU A 212 0.82 3.54 -18.78
N TRP A 213 -0.25 2.74 -18.71
CA TRP A 213 -0.21 1.30 -18.86
C TRP A 213 -1.20 0.84 -19.92
N THR A 214 -0.82 -0.23 -20.62
CA THR A 214 -1.71 -1.02 -21.45
C THR A 214 -2.00 -2.32 -20.71
N VAL A 215 -3.24 -2.50 -20.27
CA VAL A 215 -3.64 -3.57 -19.35
C VAL A 215 -4.64 -4.49 -20.06
N PRO A 216 -4.35 -5.80 -20.23
CA PRO A 216 -5.34 -6.73 -20.76
C PRO A 216 -6.48 -6.88 -19.75
N LEU A 217 -7.72 -6.92 -20.23
CA LEU A 217 -8.89 -7.04 -19.36
C LEU A 217 -9.29 -8.50 -19.12
N GLY A 218 -8.42 -9.46 -19.42
CA GLY A 218 -8.55 -10.86 -19.05
C GLY A 218 -7.18 -11.53 -18.85
N LYS A 219 -7.17 -12.85 -18.62
CA LYS A 219 -5.95 -13.60 -18.26
C LYS A 219 -4.88 -13.64 -19.35
N VAL A 220 -5.28 -13.56 -20.62
CA VAL A 220 -4.37 -13.63 -21.75
C VAL A 220 -4.19 -12.22 -22.30
N ALA A 221 -2.93 -11.81 -22.48
CA ALA A 221 -2.62 -10.56 -23.16
C ALA A 221 -3.16 -10.64 -24.59
N ALA A 222 -4.21 -9.88 -24.88
CA ALA A 222 -4.71 -9.71 -26.22
C ALA A 222 -3.87 -8.61 -26.90
N ASP A 223 -3.15 -8.96 -27.96
CA ASP A 223 -2.38 -8.00 -28.78
C ASP A 223 -3.35 -7.19 -29.66
N VAL A 224 -4.16 -6.37 -29.00
CA VAL A 224 -5.19 -5.53 -29.59
C VAL A 224 -5.05 -4.11 -29.06
N GLU A 225 -5.25 -3.16 -29.97
CA GLU A 225 -5.29 -1.74 -29.66
C GLU A 225 -6.29 -1.45 -28.52
N PRO A 226 -5.91 -0.63 -27.52
CA PRO A 226 -6.79 -0.33 -26.40
C PRO A 226 -8.13 0.26 -26.84
N SER A 227 -9.20 -0.50 -26.64
CA SER A 227 -10.57 -0.11 -27.00
C SER A 227 -11.26 0.73 -25.92
N VAL A 228 -10.70 0.74 -24.72
CA VAL A 228 -11.22 1.52 -23.57
C VAL A 228 -10.09 2.28 -22.88
N ARG A 229 -10.43 3.40 -22.26
CA ARG A 229 -9.48 4.25 -21.52
C ARG A 229 -10.08 4.66 -20.18
N VAL A 230 -9.25 4.65 -19.15
CA VAL A 230 -9.51 5.26 -17.85
C VAL A 230 -8.35 6.19 -17.53
N ARG A 231 -8.65 7.44 -17.20
CA ARG A 231 -7.68 8.45 -16.78
C ARG A 231 -8.08 9.04 -15.44
N MET A 232 -7.18 9.06 -14.47
CA MET A 232 -7.43 9.63 -13.14
C MET A 232 -6.13 10.03 -12.43
N ASP A 233 -6.21 10.73 -11.31
CA ASP A 233 -5.03 11.02 -10.47
C ASP A 233 -4.48 9.73 -9.83
N VAL A 234 -3.15 9.59 -9.76
CA VAL A 234 -2.48 8.39 -9.24
C VAL A 234 -2.78 8.14 -7.76
N ILE A 235 -2.92 9.20 -6.96
CA ILE A 235 -3.25 9.08 -5.54
C ILE A 235 -4.71 8.66 -5.39
N GLU A 236 -5.62 9.20 -6.21
CA GLU A 236 -7.02 8.74 -6.25
C GLU A 236 -7.14 7.28 -6.71
N PHE A 237 -6.34 6.85 -7.68
CA PHE A 237 -6.25 5.43 -8.07
C PHE A 237 -5.78 4.56 -6.91
N CYS A 238 -4.72 4.95 -6.19
CA CYS A 238 -4.25 4.18 -5.05
C CYS A 238 -5.30 4.11 -3.93
N PHE A 239 -5.99 5.21 -3.62
CA PHE A 239 -7.08 5.17 -2.65
C PHE A 239 -8.30 4.39 -3.13
N LEU A 240 -8.57 4.34 -4.44
CA LEU A 240 -9.59 3.45 -5.00
C LEU A 240 -9.18 1.98 -4.84
N ALA A 241 -7.93 1.63 -5.15
CA ALA A 241 -7.42 0.27 -4.98
C ALA A 241 -7.41 -0.19 -3.52
N GLY A 242 -7.17 0.73 -2.58
CA GLY A 242 -7.33 0.48 -1.14
C GLY A 242 -8.78 0.51 -0.63
N GLY A 243 -9.80 0.65 -1.50
CA GLY A 243 -11.21 0.68 -1.09
C GLY A 243 -11.66 1.96 -0.39
N ARG A 244 -10.86 3.04 -0.42
CA ARG A 244 -11.15 4.35 0.20
C ARG A 244 -11.82 5.33 -0.76
N ARG A 245 -12.22 4.87 -1.94
CA ARG A 245 -13.05 5.59 -2.91
C ARG A 245 -14.14 4.66 -3.41
N ASP A 246 -15.31 5.22 -3.66
CA ASP A 246 -16.41 4.51 -4.27
C ASP A 246 -16.19 4.46 -5.80
N PRO A 247 -16.12 3.26 -6.41
CA PRO A 247 -15.97 3.09 -7.86
C PRO A 247 -17.02 3.80 -8.71
N GLU A 248 -18.22 4.02 -8.19
CA GLU A 248 -19.31 4.67 -8.94
C GLU A 248 -19.15 6.19 -9.01
N THR A 249 -18.46 6.78 -8.03
CA THR A 249 -18.38 8.24 -7.85
C THR A 249 -16.95 8.79 -7.93
N VAL A 250 -15.95 7.92 -8.01
CA VAL A 250 -14.54 8.31 -8.14
C VAL A 250 -14.33 9.20 -9.38
N ARG A 251 -13.46 10.20 -9.23
CA ARG A 251 -13.14 11.14 -10.32
C ARG A 251 -12.24 10.46 -11.33
N ALA A 252 -12.83 9.97 -12.40
CA ALA A 252 -12.13 9.40 -13.55
C ALA A 252 -12.74 9.89 -14.86
N GLU A 253 -11.89 10.19 -15.83
CA GLU A 253 -12.28 10.38 -17.22
C GLU A 253 -12.26 9.02 -17.92
N THR A 254 -13.37 8.62 -18.52
CA THR A 254 -13.50 7.33 -19.20
C THR A 254 -13.93 7.51 -20.65
N SER A 255 -13.45 6.63 -21.53
CA SER A 255 -13.87 6.58 -22.93
C SER A 255 -13.85 5.16 -23.47
N GLY A 256 -14.69 4.88 -24.48
CA GLY A 256 -14.92 3.53 -25.00
C GLY A 256 -16.23 2.95 -24.46
N ASP A 257 -16.31 1.63 -24.33
CA ASP A 257 -17.49 0.95 -23.78
C ASP A 257 -17.68 1.28 -22.29
N ARG A 258 -18.82 1.90 -21.98
CA ARG A 258 -19.15 2.36 -20.63
C ARG A 258 -19.30 1.20 -19.64
N ALA A 259 -19.86 0.06 -20.05
CA ALA A 259 -20.01 -1.09 -19.17
C ALA A 259 -18.64 -1.65 -18.78
N VAL A 260 -17.73 -1.76 -19.75
CA VAL A 260 -16.35 -2.22 -19.52
C VAL A 260 -15.60 -1.27 -18.59
N THR A 261 -15.67 0.05 -18.80
CA THR A 261 -15.00 1.01 -17.91
C THR A 261 -15.56 0.99 -16.48
N ARG A 262 -16.86 0.75 -16.31
CA ARG A 262 -17.48 0.56 -14.98
C ARG A 262 -16.95 -0.70 -14.32
N ASP A 263 -16.88 -1.80 -15.06
CA ASP A 263 -16.35 -3.07 -14.56
C ASP A 263 -14.89 -2.93 -14.11
N VAL A 264 -14.07 -2.25 -14.91
CA VAL A 264 -12.68 -1.90 -14.54
C VAL A 264 -12.64 -1.15 -13.21
N LEU A 265 -13.38 -0.04 -13.08
CA LEU A 265 -13.37 0.76 -11.85
C LEU A 265 -13.87 -0.06 -10.64
N ALA A 266 -14.90 -0.89 -10.83
CA ALA A 266 -15.47 -1.74 -9.79
C ALA A 266 -14.53 -2.88 -9.35
N SER A 267 -13.61 -3.31 -10.20
CA SER A 267 -12.61 -4.33 -9.87
C SER A 267 -11.37 -3.79 -9.17
N ILE A 268 -11.04 -2.50 -9.32
CA ILE A 268 -9.83 -1.92 -8.71
C ILE A 268 -9.71 -2.20 -7.18
N PRO A 269 -10.76 -2.10 -6.35
CA PRO A 269 -10.68 -2.41 -4.92
C PRO A 269 -10.74 -3.91 -4.57
N ALA A 270 -10.62 -4.84 -5.52
CA ALA A 270 -10.88 -6.27 -5.27
C ALA A 270 -9.98 -6.92 -4.19
N PHE A 271 -8.83 -6.32 -3.92
CA PHE A 271 -7.87 -6.79 -2.92
C PHE A 271 -7.86 -5.95 -1.64
N ALA A 272 -8.73 -4.95 -1.53
CA ALA A 272 -8.76 -4.06 -0.37
C ALA A 272 -9.12 -4.82 0.91
N GLY A 273 -8.30 -4.63 1.95
CA GLY A 273 -8.56 -5.05 3.31
C GLY A 273 -9.21 -3.95 4.16
N PRO A 274 -9.46 -4.24 5.45
CA PRO A 274 -9.99 -3.27 6.42
C PRO A 274 -9.18 -1.99 6.46
#